data_AF-A0A4R8WI86-F1
#
_entry.id   AF-A0A4R8WI86-F1
#
_cell.length_a   1.000
_cell.length_b   1.000
_cell.length_c   1.000
_cell.angle_alpha   90.00
_cell.angle_beta   90.00
_cell.angle_gamma   90.00
#
_symmetry.space_group_name_H-M   'P 1'
#
loop_
_entity.id
_entity.type
_entity.pdbx_description
1 polymer ?
#
loop_
_entity_poly.entity_id
_entity_poly.type
_entity_poly.pdbx_seq_one_letter_code
_entity_poly.pdbx_strand_id
1 'polypeptide(L)'
;MAAISARTQNNLDKQGFGNLDDDAKSCYAWPLRFTPGVGTVLIVVGLTLQSPTFLGIGAIVPLSGALFPRGMILDLVYNLGIRHLFHGPALPPTPTPRRFSYLLSTVLITGSALSFSYGLSALGIILGGAVAIGGTILTTTHWCLGSWIYRLFFRHSAAR
;
A
#
# COMPACT_ATOMS: atom_id res chain seq x y z
N MET A 1 -13.99 -0.49 -22.17
CA MET A 1 -12.81 -0.53 -21.27
C MET A 1 -12.07 -1.84 -21.52
N ALA A 2 -10.74 -1.87 -21.39
CA ALA A 2 -10.01 -3.13 -21.53
C ALA A 2 -10.33 -4.04 -20.33
N ALA A 3 -10.68 -5.30 -20.60
CA ALA A 3 -10.88 -6.27 -19.53
C ALA A 3 -9.57 -6.50 -18.77
N ILE A 4 -9.62 -6.42 -17.44
CA ILE A 4 -8.46 -6.75 -16.60
C ILE A 4 -8.30 -8.27 -16.53
N SER A 5 -7.06 -8.75 -16.33
CA SER A 5 -6.82 -10.19 -16.22
C SER A 5 -7.51 -10.79 -14.98
N ALA A 6 -7.94 -12.06 -15.08
CA ALA A 6 -8.56 -12.79 -13.96
C ALA A 6 -7.68 -12.79 -12.68
N ARG A 7 -6.34 -12.78 -12.86
CA ARG A 7 -5.39 -12.64 -11.75
C ARG A 7 -5.51 -11.29 -11.05
N THR A 8 -5.65 -10.21 -11.81
CA THR A 8 -5.81 -8.85 -11.27
C THR A 8 -7.13 -8.72 -10.51
N GLN A 9 -8.22 -9.24 -11.09
CA GLN A 9 -9.54 -9.25 -10.47
C GLN A 9 -9.50 -9.99 -9.11
N ASN A 10 -9.00 -11.23 -9.08
CA ASN A 10 -8.86 -12.01 -7.85
C ASN A 10 -7.98 -11.31 -6.79
N ASN A 11 -6.93 -10.62 -7.22
CA ASN A 11 -6.07 -9.86 -6.31
C ASN A 11 -6.76 -8.62 -5.72
N LEU A 12 -7.57 -7.91 -6.51
CA LEU A 12 -8.40 -6.80 -6.03
C LEU A 12 -9.46 -7.29 -5.05
N ASP A 13 -10.09 -8.43 -5.32
CA ASP A 13 -11.04 -9.07 -4.41
C ASP A 13 -10.39 -9.46 -3.08
N LYS A 14 -9.12 -9.92 -3.15
CA LYS A 14 -8.28 -10.22 -1.99
C LYS A 14 -7.94 -9.01 -1.14
N GLN A 15 -7.80 -7.83 -1.76
CA GLN A 15 -7.63 -6.57 -1.03
C GLN A 15 -8.92 -6.08 -0.38
N GLY A 16 -10.09 -6.59 -0.78
CA GLY A 16 -11.38 -6.18 -0.23
C GLY A 16 -12.25 -5.39 -1.22
N PHE A 17 -11.90 -5.36 -2.51
CA PHE A 17 -12.69 -4.72 -3.57
C PHE A 17 -13.69 -5.69 -4.24
N GLY A 18 -14.08 -6.77 -3.55
CA GLY A 18 -14.96 -7.81 -4.10
C GLY A 18 -16.36 -7.35 -4.49
N ASN A 19 -16.85 -6.28 -3.84
CA ASN A 19 -18.18 -5.72 -4.11
C ASN A 19 -18.23 -4.79 -5.31
N LEU A 20 -17.09 -4.51 -5.96
CA LEU A 20 -17.05 -3.75 -7.19
C LEU A 20 -17.37 -4.66 -8.38
N ASP A 21 -18.09 -4.13 -9.36
CA ASP A 21 -18.27 -4.79 -10.66
C ASP A 21 -16.96 -4.75 -11.47
N ASP A 22 -16.95 -5.49 -12.58
CA ASP A 22 -15.74 -5.67 -13.39
C ASP A 22 -15.34 -4.39 -14.13
N ASP A 23 -16.32 -3.56 -14.49
CA ASP A 23 -16.09 -2.26 -15.10
C ASP A 23 -15.45 -1.28 -14.10
N ALA A 24 -15.95 -1.22 -12.86
CA ALA A 24 -15.31 -0.42 -11.81
C ALA A 24 -13.90 -0.94 -11.49
N LYS A 25 -13.70 -2.25 -11.42
CA LYS A 25 -12.36 -2.82 -11.20
C LYS A 25 -11.39 -2.47 -12.33
N SER A 26 -11.83 -2.50 -13.58
CA SER A 26 -11.02 -2.06 -14.72
C SER A 26 -10.65 -0.59 -14.62
N CYS A 27 -11.62 0.26 -14.26
CA CYS A 27 -11.43 1.69 -14.07
C CYS A 27 -10.41 2.01 -12.96
N TYR A 28 -10.46 1.30 -11.83
CA TYR A 28 -9.58 1.54 -10.68
C TYR A 28 -8.25 0.78 -10.72
N ALA A 29 -8.09 -0.24 -11.57
CA ALA A 29 -6.90 -1.07 -11.58
C ALA A 29 -5.61 -0.23 -11.75
N TRP A 30 -5.60 0.72 -12.68
CA TRP A 30 -4.41 1.55 -12.87
C TRP A 30 -4.21 2.59 -11.76
N PRO A 31 -5.24 3.40 -11.39
CA PRO A 31 -5.16 4.34 -10.26
C PRO A 31 -4.69 3.71 -8.94
N LEU A 32 -5.14 2.49 -8.63
CA LEU A 32 -4.80 1.82 -7.37
C LEU A 32 -3.32 1.45 -7.23
N ARG A 33 -2.54 1.53 -8.32
CA ARG A 33 -1.07 1.35 -8.33
C ARG A 33 -0.31 2.60 -7.96
N PHE A 34 -0.93 3.78 -8.07
CA PHE A 34 -0.25 5.06 -7.81
C PHE A 34 0.34 5.10 -6.40
N THR A 35 -0.50 4.88 -5.40
CA THR A 35 -0.13 4.93 -3.99
C THR A 35 0.99 3.95 -3.60
N PRO A 36 0.89 2.63 -3.89
CA PRO A 36 1.98 1.72 -3.59
C PRO A 36 3.23 2.01 -4.45
N GLY A 37 3.09 2.50 -5.68
CA GLY A 37 4.21 2.86 -6.53
C GLY A 37 5.02 4.03 -5.97
N VAL A 38 4.36 5.16 -5.72
CA VAL A 38 5.00 6.36 -5.13
C VAL A 38 5.55 6.06 -3.75
N GLY A 39 4.78 5.37 -2.89
CA GLY A 39 5.23 4.96 -1.56
C GLY A 39 6.48 4.09 -1.61
N THR A 40 6.56 3.14 -2.54
CA THR A 40 7.75 2.29 -2.72
C THR A 40 8.97 3.09 -3.14
N VAL A 41 8.82 4.02 -4.09
CA VAL A 41 9.93 4.89 -4.53
C VAL A 41 10.45 5.72 -3.36
N LEU A 42 9.56 6.32 -2.57
CA LEU A 42 9.96 7.09 -1.40
C LEU A 42 10.70 6.23 -0.37
N ILE A 43 10.24 5.01 -0.10
CA ILE A 43 10.93 4.10 0.81
C ILE A 43 12.32 3.74 0.29
N VAL A 44 12.46 3.42 -1.00
CA VAL A 44 13.76 3.12 -1.62
C VAL A 44 14.71 4.31 -1.47
N VAL A 45 14.25 5.53 -1.75
CA VAL A 45 15.04 6.75 -1.53
C VAL A 45 15.47 6.87 -0.06
N GLY A 46 14.56 6.69 0.89
CA GLY A 46 14.86 6.76 2.32
C GLY A 46 15.90 5.72 2.76
N LEU A 47 15.84 4.51 2.20
CA LEU A 47 16.79 3.43 2.47
C LEU A 47 18.16 3.69 1.85
N THR A 48 18.21 4.17 0.61
CA THR A 48 19.46 4.54 -0.07
C THR A 48 20.18 5.66 0.67
N LEU A 49 19.41 6.63 1.17
CA LEU A 49 19.95 7.72 2.00
C LEU A 49 20.24 7.29 3.45
N GLN A 50 19.81 6.09 3.86
CA GLN A 50 19.86 5.58 5.24
C GLN A 50 19.36 6.61 6.26
N SER A 51 18.37 7.41 5.90
CA SER A 51 17.95 8.58 6.69
C SER A 51 16.84 8.19 7.68
N PRO A 52 17.12 8.20 9.00
CA PRO A 52 16.11 7.91 10.01
C PRO A 52 14.94 8.89 9.94
N THR A 53 15.24 10.18 9.73
CA THR A 53 14.24 11.25 9.67
C THR A 53 13.34 11.10 8.45
N PHE A 54 13.90 10.80 7.28
CA PHE A 54 13.11 10.62 6.07
C PHE A 54 12.15 9.44 6.20
N LEU A 55 12.63 8.29 6.67
CA LEU A 55 11.79 7.10 6.87
C LEU A 55 10.77 7.30 8.00
N GLY A 56 11.17 7.96 9.09
CA GLY A 56 10.28 8.28 10.22
C GLY A 56 9.11 9.18 9.82
N ILE A 57 9.38 10.26 9.08
CA ILE A 57 8.31 11.11 8.50
C ILE A 57 7.51 10.32 7.47
N GLY A 58 8.19 9.52 6.64
CA GLY A 58 7.57 8.66 5.64
C GLY A 58 6.57 7.65 6.22
N ALA A 59 6.77 7.19 7.46
CA ALA A 59 5.86 6.27 8.15
C ALA A 59 4.48 6.89 8.44
N ILE A 60 4.36 8.22 8.48
CA ILE A 60 3.08 8.92 8.65
C ILE A 60 2.14 8.64 7.45
N VAL A 61 2.72 8.45 6.26
CA VAL A 61 1.96 8.19 5.03
C VAL A 61 1.13 6.90 5.13
N PRO A 62 1.71 5.70 5.33
CA PRO A 62 0.92 4.50 5.53
C PRO A 62 0.10 4.55 6.83
N LEU A 63 0.56 5.24 7.89
CA LEU A 63 -0.23 5.39 9.12
C LEU A 63 -1.57 6.08 8.84
N SER A 64 -1.56 7.15 8.03
CA SER A 64 -2.79 7.86 7.64
C SER A 64 -3.79 6.95 6.93
N GLY A 65 -3.32 6.07 6.04
CA GLY A 65 -4.16 5.09 5.36
C GLY A 65 -4.62 3.94 6.25
N ALA A 66 -3.85 3.58 7.27
CA ALA A 66 -4.27 2.59 8.27
C ALA A 66 -5.42 3.13 9.13
N LEU A 67 -5.32 4.38 9.58
CA LEU A 67 -6.29 5.01 10.48
C LEU A 67 -7.55 5.47 9.74
N PHE A 68 -7.42 6.07 8.56
CA PHE A 68 -8.52 6.73 7.86
C PHE A 68 -8.79 6.08 6.49
N PRO A 69 -9.98 5.48 6.27
CA PRO A 69 -10.32 4.84 4.99
C PRO A 69 -10.25 5.76 3.77
N ARG A 70 -10.46 7.07 3.95
CA ARG A 70 -10.37 8.11 2.91
C ARG A 70 -9.23 9.11 3.14
N GLY A 71 -8.39 8.87 4.16
CA GLY A 71 -7.40 9.84 4.61
C GLY A 71 -5.95 9.46 4.29
N MET A 72 -5.72 8.45 3.44
CA MET A 72 -4.36 8.14 3.01
C MET A 72 -3.78 9.32 2.23
N ILE A 73 -2.67 9.88 2.70
CA ILE A 73 -2.06 11.09 2.14
C ILE A 73 -1.81 10.96 0.63
N LEU A 74 -1.26 9.83 0.16
CA LEU A 74 -1.01 9.63 -1.27
C LEU A 74 -2.30 9.46 -2.09
N ASP A 75 -3.35 8.87 -1.52
CA ASP A 75 -4.66 8.79 -2.18
C ASP A 75 -5.28 10.20 -2.30
N LEU A 76 -5.08 11.07 -1.29
CA LEU A 76 -5.50 12.47 -1.33
C LEU A 76 -4.73 13.26 -2.39
N VAL A 77 -3.41 13.09 -2.49
CA VAL A 77 -2.59 13.70 -3.55
C VAL A 77 -3.09 13.26 -4.93
N TYR A 78 -3.41 11.98 -5.09
CA TYR A 78 -3.99 11.48 -6.32
C TYR A 78 -5.35 12.12 -6.61
N ASN A 79 -6.26 12.10 -5.65
CA ASN A 79 -7.63 12.59 -5.80
C ASN A 79 -7.73 14.11 -5.95
N LEU A 80 -6.82 14.90 -5.37
CA LEU A 80 -6.87 16.36 -5.44
C LEU A 80 -6.06 16.92 -6.61
N GLY A 81 -5.09 16.16 -7.14
CA GLY A 81 -4.20 16.64 -8.21
C GLY A 81 -4.15 15.69 -9.40
N ILE A 82 -3.51 14.53 -9.23
CA ILE A 82 -3.13 13.64 -10.35
C ILE A 82 -4.34 13.20 -11.18
N ARG A 83 -5.46 12.87 -10.54
CA ARG A 83 -6.66 12.44 -11.28
C ARG A 83 -7.18 13.53 -12.24
N HIS A 84 -7.01 14.81 -11.90
CA HIS A 84 -7.49 15.91 -12.74
C HIS A 84 -6.58 16.13 -13.93
N LEU A 85 -5.28 15.87 -13.78
CA LEU A 85 -4.33 15.93 -14.88
C LEU A 85 -4.52 14.81 -15.91
N PHE A 86 -4.90 13.61 -15.44
CA PHE A 86 -5.05 12.42 -16.28
C PHE A 86 -6.51 12.03 -16.57
N HIS A 87 -7.48 12.88 -16.19
CA HIS A 87 -8.92 12.57 -16.27
C HIS A 87 -9.28 11.20 -15.67
N GLY A 88 -8.60 10.84 -14.58
CA GLY A 88 -8.75 9.56 -13.88
C GLY A 88 -9.93 9.55 -12.91
N PRO A 89 -10.45 8.37 -12.56
CA PRO A 89 -11.54 8.24 -11.60
C PRO A 89 -11.07 8.54 -10.17
N ALA A 90 -11.99 8.91 -9.28
CA ALA A 90 -11.69 9.10 -7.87
C ALA A 90 -11.42 7.75 -7.18
N LEU A 91 -10.36 7.64 -6.38
CA LEU A 91 -10.07 6.39 -5.67
C LEU A 91 -11.18 6.05 -4.66
N PRO A 92 -11.64 4.78 -4.60
CA PRO A 92 -12.60 4.34 -3.61
C PRO A 92 -11.96 4.30 -2.21
N PRO A 93 -12.77 4.29 -1.14
CA PRO A 93 -12.26 4.14 0.23
C PRO A 93 -11.42 2.86 0.38
N THR A 94 -10.32 2.95 1.13
CA THR A 94 -9.44 1.80 1.36
C THR A 94 -10.15 0.75 2.23
N PRO A 95 -10.31 -0.49 1.74
CA PRO A 95 -10.95 -1.57 2.49
C PRO A 95 -10.07 -2.08 3.65
N THR A 96 -10.70 -2.73 4.63
CA THR A 96 -10.02 -3.19 5.86
C THR A 96 -8.79 -4.09 5.64
N PRO A 97 -8.76 -5.06 4.69
CA PRO A 97 -7.56 -5.89 4.49
C PRO A 97 -6.36 -5.08 3.99
N ARG A 98 -6.61 -4.04 3.17
CA ARG A 98 -5.57 -3.16 2.67
C ARG A 98 -5.07 -2.19 3.74
N ARG A 99 -5.98 -1.71 4.62
CA ARG A 99 -5.61 -0.91 5.80
C ARG A 99 -4.67 -1.66 6.75
N PHE A 100 -4.88 -2.96 6.94
CA PHE A 100 -3.96 -3.80 7.71
C PHE A 100 -2.54 -3.82 7.09
N SER A 101 -2.44 -3.88 5.76
CA SER A 101 -1.14 -3.78 5.08
C SER A 101 -0.45 -2.45 5.32
N TYR A 102 -1.21 -1.35 5.38
CA TYR A 102 -0.65 -0.03 5.71
C TYR A 102 -0.18 0.03 7.17
N LEU A 103 -0.90 -0.57 8.10
CA LEU A 103 -0.46 -0.68 9.49
C LEU A 103 0.86 -1.45 9.61
N LEU A 104 0.95 -2.61 8.95
CA LEU A 104 2.17 -3.41 8.91
C LEU A 104 3.35 -2.62 8.31
N SER A 105 3.10 -1.92 7.20
CA SER A 105 4.11 -1.08 6.55
C SER A 105 4.59 0.04 7.48
N THR A 106 3.67 0.66 8.23
CA THR A 106 3.99 1.69 9.22
C THR A 106 4.94 1.14 10.29
N VAL A 107 4.61 -0.01 10.88
CA VAL A 107 5.43 -0.63 11.93
C VAL A 107 6.83 -0.95 11.41
N LEU A 108 6.94 -1.54 10.21
CA LEU A 108 8.23 -1.92 9.62
C LEU A 108 9.07 -0.70 9.22
N ILE A 109 8.47 0.35 8.66
CA ILE A 109 9.20 1.58 8.30
C ILE A 109 9.64 2.32 9.57
N THR A 110 8.80 2.42 10.60
CA THR A 110 9.19 2.99 11.90
C THR A 110 10.33 2.19 12.53
N GLY A 111 10.26 0.86 12.49
CA GLY A 111 11.35 -0.01 12.94
C GLY A 111 12.63 0.21 12.14
N SER A 112 12.52 0.39 10.82
CA SER A 112 13.66 0.71 9.95
C SER A 112 14.31 2.05 10.33
N ALA A 113 13.50 3.10 10.53
CA ALA A 113 13.95 4.41 10.97
C ALA A 113 14.65 4.36 12.33
N LEU A 114 14.06 3.66 13.31
CA LEU A 114 14.67 3.47 14.63
C LEU A 114 16.00 2.71 14.52
N SER A 115 16.07 1.69 13.69
CA SER A 115 17.30 0.92 13.48
C SER A 115 18.43 1.79 12.96
N PHE A 116 18.17 2.65 11.98
CA PHE A 116 19.17 3.62 11.52
C PHE A 116 19.53 4.64 12.60
N SER A 117 18.58 5.06 13.45
CA SER A 117 18.87 5.98 14.56
C SER A 117 19.80 5.37 15.63
N TYR A 118 19.77 4.04 15.82
CA TYR A 118 20.65 3.31 16.73
C TYR A 118 21.91 2.74 16.06
N GLY A 119 22.18 3.09 14.79
CA GLY A 119 23.34 2.59 14.04
C GLY A 119 23.24 1.13 13.56
N LEU A 120 22.07 0.49 13.68
CA LEU A 120 21.81 -0.87 13.23
C LEU A 120 21.40 -0.91 11.75
N SER A 121 22.29 -0.48 10.87
CA SER A 121 21.97 -0.28 9.43
C SER A 121 21.49 -1.55 8.73
N ALA A 122 22.05 -2.72 9.08
CA ALA A 122 21.61 -3.99 8.51
C ALA A 122 20.13 -4.28 8.81
N LEU A 123 19.71 -4.07 10.05
CA LEU A 123 18.32 -4.29 10.48
C LEU A 123 17.39 -3.24 9.84
N GLY A 124 17.85 -2.00 9.72
CA GLY A 124 17.16 -0.93 9.01
C GLY A 124 16.86 -1.30 7.55
N ILE A 125 17.86 -1.80 6.84
CA ILE A 125 17.75 -2.24 5.44
C ILE A 125 16.80 -3.45 5.31
N ILE A 126 16.89 -4.44 6.20
CA ILE A 126 16.02 -5.63 6.16
C ILE A 126 14.55 -5.21 6.33
N LEU A 127 14.25 -4.41 7.35
CA LEU A 127 12.87 -3.99 7.64
C LEU A 127 12.28 -3.13 6.52
N GLY A 128 12.99 -2.08 6.10
CA GLY A 128 12.53 -1.20 5.03
C GLY A 128 12.49 -1.89 3.67
N GLY A 129 13.50 -2.73 3.39
CA GLY A 129 13.60 -3.51 2.16
C GLY A 129 12.45 -4.50 2.00
N ALA A 130 12.01 -5.15 3.08
CA ALA A 130 10.82 -6.00 3.07
C ALA A 130 9.56 -5.22 2.63
N VAL A 131 9.40 -3.98 3.11
CA VAL A 131 8.29 -3.12 2.69
C VAL A 131 8.43 -2.69 1.23
N ALA A 132 9.63 -2.32 0.78
CA ALA A 132 9.89 -1.93 -0.61
C ALA A 132 9.60 -3.09 -1.59
N ILE A 133 10.00 -4.31 -1.24
CA ILE A 133 9.69 -5.52 -2.04
C ILE A 133 8.17 -5.75 -2.07
N GLY A 134 7.51 -5.73 -0.90
CA GLY A 134 6.05 -5.89 -0.82
C GLY A 134 5.29 -4.83 -1.62
N GLY A 135 5.73 -3.57 -1.56
CA GLY A 135 5.18 -2.46 -2.33
C GLY A 135 5.41 -2.60 -3.84
N THR A 136 6.57 -3.10 -4.26
CA THR A 136 6.87 -3.40 -5.67
C THR A 136 5.94 -4.49 -6.21
N ILE A 137 5.76 -5.58 -5.47
CA ILE A 137 4.86 -6.67 -5.85
C ILE A 137 3.41 -6.16 -5.94
N LEU A 138 2.97 -5.35 -4.96
CA LEU A 138 1.62 -4.76 -4.96
C LEU A 138 1.40 -3.84 -6.16
N THR A 139 2.40 -3.00 -6.48
CA THR A 139 2.33 -2.06 -7.61
C THR A 139 2.26 -2.79 -8.96
N THR A 140 2.99 -3.89 -9.11
CA THR A 140 3.10 -4.62 -10.38
C THR A 140 1.99 -5.65 -10.58
N THR A 141 1.53 -6.32 -9.51
CA THR A 141 0.63 -7.48 -9.61
C THR A 141 -0.72 -7.29 -8.93
N HIS A 142 -0.94 -6.20 -8.20
CA HIS A 142 -2.04 -6.02 -7.24
C HIS A 142 -2.06 -7.04 -6.09
N TRP A 143 -1.07 -7.92 -5.98
CA TRP A 143 -1.04 -8.84 -4.85
C TRP A 143 -0.49 -8.13 -3.61
N CYS A 144 -1.29 -8.09 -2.55
CA CYS A 144 -0.95 -7.43 -1.31
C CYS A 144 -0.67 -8.47 -0.22
N LEU A 145 0.59 -8.57 0.22
CA LEU A 145 1.00 -9.47 1.30
C LEU A 145 0.19 -9.22 2.58
N GLY A 146 -0.01 -7.96 2.96
CA GLY A 146 -0.78 -7.61 4.16
C GLY A 146 -2.25 -8.07 4.08
N SER A 147 -2.90 -7.92 2.93
CA SER A 147 -4.28 -8.42 2.75
C SER A 147 -4.36 -9.95 2.76
N TRP A 148 -3.32 -10.64 2.28
CA TRP A 148 -3.24 -12.09 2.36
C TRP A 148 -3.07 -12.55 3.82
N ILE A 149 -2.15 -11.95 4.57
CA ILE A 149 -1.97 -12.18 6.02
C ILE A 149 -3.28 -11.92 6.76
N TYR A 150 -3.93 -10.79 6.49
CA TYR A 150 -5.22 -10.44 7.09
C TYR A 150 -6.27 -11.54 6.86
N ARG A 151 -6.34 -12.10 5.64
CA ARG A 151 -7.28 -13.19 5.34
C ARG A 151 -6.95 -14.49 6.05
N LEU A 152 -5.67 -14.81 6.23
CA LEU A 152 -5.27 -16.01 6.98
C LEU A 152 -5.78 -15.95 8.42
N PHE A 153 -5.58 -14.82 9.10
CA PHE A 153 -5.91 -14.67 10.51
C PHE A 153 -7.39 -14.33 10.76
N PHE A 154 -8.00 -13.47 9.95
CA PHE A 154 -9.33 -12.92 10.23
C PHE A 154 -10.46 -13.52 9.38
N ARG A 155 -10.16 -14.23 8.29
CA ARG A 155 -11.21 -14.85 7.45
C ARG A 155 -11.52 -16.30 7.79
N HIS A 156 -10.69 -16.97 8.59
CA HIS A 156 -11.04 -18.27 9.20
C HIS A 156 -12.17 -18.16 10.24
N SER A 157 -12.49 -16.97 10.74
CA SER A 157 -13.54 -16.75 11.73
C SER A 157 -14.95 -16.58 11.14
N ALA A 158 -15.10 -16.51 9.81
CA ALA A 158 -16.39 -16.35 9.13
C ALA A 158 -16.97 -17.67 8.58
N ALA A 159 -16.35 -18.81 8.91
CA ALA A 159 -16.77 -20.15 8.48
C ALA A 159 -17.19 -21.03 9.68
N ARG A 160 -17.78 -20.42 10.72
CA ARG A 160 -18.50 -21.12 11.78
C ARG A 160 -19.91 -20.58 11.87
#